data_AF-A0A7N2MB64-F1
#
_entry.id   AF-A0A7N2MB64-F1
#
_cell.length_a   1.000
_cell.length_b   1.000
_cell.length_c   1.000
_cell.angle_alpha   90.00
_cell.angle_beta   90.00
_cell.angle_gamma   90.00
#
_symmetry.space_group_name_H-M   'P 1'
#
loop_
_entity.id
_entity.type
_entity.pdbx_description
1 polymer ?
#
loop_
_entity_poly.entity_id
_entity_poly.type
_entity_poly.pdbx_seq_one_letter_code
_entity_poly.pdbx_strand_id
1 'polypeptide(L)'
;MIDNRAGISRTLHRISAIRNRKGAIIGLTCRVGRAISGSANLLRDLVQDGSSLLLIGPPGVGKTTIIREVARMLANDYKKRVMIVDTSNEIGGDGDIPHAGIGSARRMQVPNSDMQHKVLIEAVENHMPQVIVIDEISTKLEAMAASTIAQRGIQLVATAHGVTIENLIMNPALEMLVGGIQSVTLGDEEASRRGVQKTVLERKGPSTFMCGVEIISKTQLRVHRCLESTVDAILSGRFPNVEVRKMDYLKLDETAEREPFIYSSSDKANEIIVEDAQDLSNEITSLDAFSSEVPPNMGEDCWEERMPLRLFVYGGKLHFTFLNYANAYLPL
;
A
#
# COMPACT_ATOMS: atom_id res chain seq x y z
N MET A 1 5.86 -20.49 2.81
CA MET A 1 5.98 -19.03 2.57
C MET A 1 6.32 -18.83 1.11
N ILE A 2 5.46 -18.14 0.36
CA ILE A 2 5.50 -18.10 -1.11
C ILE A 2 6.54 -17.09 -1.66
N ASP A 3 7.12 -16.21 -0.82
CA ASP A 3 8.05 -15.16 -1.30
C ASP A 3 9.13 -14.73 -0.25
N ASN A 4 9.59 -15.64 0.63
CA ASN A 4 10.48 -15.28 1.76
C ASN A 4 9.97 -14.11 2.63
N ARG A 5 8.67 -13.87 2.58
CA ARG A 5 7.97 -12.78 3.26
C ARG A 5 6.94 -13.38 4.20
N ALA A 6 6.78 -12.73 5.33
CA ALA A 6 5.69 -12.90 6.26
C ALA A 6 5.29 -11.52 6.78
N GLY A 7 4.14 -11.45 7.43
CA GLY A 7 3.70 -10.26 8.14
C GLY A 7 3.02 -10.67 9.42
N ILE A 8 2.72 -9.67 10.23
CA ILE A 8 2.10 -9.88 11.52
C ILE A 8 0.59 -9.72 11.34
N SER A 9 -0.14 -10.78 11.67
CA SER A 9 -1.60 -10.82 11.53
C SER A 9 -2.27 -9.57 12.12
N ARG A 10 -3.27 -9.03 11.42
CA ARG A 10 -4.01 -7.80 11.80
C ARG A 10 -3.16 -6.52 11.81
N THR A 11 -1.94 -6.55 11.30
CA THR A 11 -1.09 -5.36 11.15
C THR A 11 -0.66 -5.18 9.70
N LEU A 12 -0.05 -4.04 9.38
CA LEU A 12 0.56 -3.77 8.07
C LEU A 12 2.08 -4.03 8.07
N HIS A 13 2.61 -4.67 9.10
CA HIS A 13 4.04 -4.97 9.17
C HIS A 13 4.40 -6.10 8.22
N ARG A 14 5.54 -5.94 7.53
CA ARG A 14 6.11 -6.98 6.66
C ARG A 14 7.52 -7.30 7.10
N ILE A 15 7.86 -8.58 7.08
CA ILE A 15 9.16 -9.14 7.44
C ILE A 15 9.64 -9.96 6.25
N SER A 16 10.78 -9.57 5.68
CA SER A 16 11.43 -10.30 4.58
C SER A 16 12.70 -10.96 5.09
N ALA A 17 12.89 -12.23 4.79
CA ALA A 17 14.11 -12.96 5.14
C ALA A 17 15.18 -12.79 4.06
N ILE A 18 16.41 -12.46 4.50
CA ILE A 18 17.63 -12.52 3.69
C ILE A 18 18.25 -13.89 3.95
N ARG A 19 18.36 -14.70 2.90
CA ARG A 19 18.93 -16.05 2.98
C ARG A 19 20.30 -16.11 2.29
N ASN A 20 21.22 -16.89 2.83
CA ASN A 20 22.48 -17.20 2.16
C ASN A 20 22.28 -18.27 1.07
N ARG A 21 23.35 -18.61 0.33
CA ARG A 21 23.32 -19.63 -0.74
C ARG A 21 22.90 -21.03 -0.27
N LYS A 22 23.02 -21.33 1.02
CA LYS A 22 22.58 -22.60 1.63
C LYS A 22 21.12 -22.56 2.11
N GLY A 23 20.41 -21.45 1.89
CA GLY A 23 19.02 -21.25 2.32
C GLY A 23 18.85 -20.83 3.78
N ALA A 24 19.93 -20.71 4.57
CA ALA A 24 19.85 -20.27 5.96
C ALA A 24 19.52 -18.78 6.04
N ILE A 25 18.64 -18.39 6.97
CA ILE A 25 18.28 -16.99 7.21
C ILE A 25 19.46 -16.32 7.93
N ILE A 26 20.05 -15.31 7.29
CA ILE A 26 21.16 -14.53 7.83
C ILE A 26 20.77 -13.09 8.17
N GLY A 27 19.56 -12.68 7.80
CA GLY A 27 19.03 -11.38 8.15
C GLY A 27 17.53 -11.26 7.89
N LEU A 28 16.94 -10.21 8.45
CA LEU A 28 15.54 -9.86 8.32
C LEU A 28 15.41 -8.38 7.98
N THR A 29 14.48 -8.05 7.10
CA THR A 29 14.06 -6.67 6.84
C THR A 29 12.62 -6.50 7.31
N CYS A 30 12.41 -5.68 8.34
CA CYS A 30 11.08 -5.31 8.82
C CYS A 30 10.66 -3.95 8.26
N ARG A 31 9.50 -3.91 7.61
CA ARG A 31 8.82 -2.69 7.17
C ARG A 31 7.62 -2.45 8.08
N VAL A 32 7.61 -1.30 8.72
CA VAL A 32 6.51 -0.85 9.58
C VAL A 32 5.46 -0.16 8.72
N GLY A 33 4.38 -0.87 8.39
CA GLY A 33 3.24 -0.30 7.69
C GLY A 33 2.33 0.48 8.64
N ARG A 34 1.71 1.55 8.11
CA ARG A 34 0.75 2.37 8.85
C ARG A 34 -0.47 2.65 7.97
N ALA A 35 -1.64 2.72 8.59
CA ALA A 35 -2.83 3.29 7.96
C ALA A 35 -2.83 4.80 8.23
N ILE A 36 -2.98 5.61 7.18
CA ILE A 36 -2.95 7.06 7.26
C ILE A 36 -4.28 7.58 6.72
N SER A 37 -5.15 8.04 7.62
CA SER A 37 -6.42 8.67 7.25
C SER A 37 -6.19 10.03 6.60
N GLY A 38 -7.12 10.43 5.73
CA GLY A 38 -7.03 11.69 4.99
C GLY A 38 -6.05 11.68 3.80
N SER A 39 -5.28 10.62 3.60
CA SER A 39 -4.34 10.48 2.47
C SER A 39 -5.02 10.56 1.10
N ALA A 40 -6.30 10.19 1.01
CA ALA A 40 -7.11 10.28 -0.21
C ALA A 40 -8.00 11.53 -0.29
N ASN A 41 -7.83 12.53 0.60
CA ASN A 41 -8.69 13.73 0.61
C ASN A 41 -8.69 14.50 -0.71
N LEU A 42 -7.54 14.54 -1.40
CA LEU A 42 -7.42 15.17 -2.71
C LEU A 42 -8.22 14.46 -3.81
N LEU A 43 -8.76 13.26 -3.57
CA LEU A 43 -9.55 12.49 -4.53
C LEU A 43 -11.01 12.31 -4.07
N ARG A 44 -11.42 12.97 -2.98
CA ARG A 44 -12.71 12.73 -2.32
C ARG A 44 -13.90 12.94 -3.24
N ASP A 45 -13.87 14.00 -4.06
CA ASP A 45 -14.86 14.31 -5.09
C ASP A 45 -14.98 13.16 -6.11
N LEU A 46 -13.86 12.70 -6.69
CA LEU A 46 -13.89 11.63 -7.69
C LEU A 46 -14.38 10.29 -7.11
N VAL A 47 -14.02 10.02 -5.85
CA VAL A 47 -14.49 8.83 -5.13
C VAL A 47 -16.00 8.89 -4.89
N GLN A 48 -16.51 10.07 -4.52
CA GLN A 48 -17.93 10.32 -4.28
C GLN A 48 -18.75 10.20 -5.57
N ASP A 49 -18.26 10.77 -6.67
CA ASP A 49 -18.91 10.76 -7.99
C ASP A 49 -19.07 9.33 -8.57
N GLY A 50 -18.38 8.34 -7.97
CA GLY A 50 -18.48 6.95 -8.38
C GLY A 50 -17.64 6.60 -9.60
N SER A 51 -16.74 7.49 -10.02
CA SER A 51 -15.82 7.25 -11.13
C SER A 51 -14.88 6.09 -10.84
N SER A 52 -14.60 5.26 -11.85
CA SER A 52 -13.52 4.28 -11.77
C SER A 52 -12.16 4.99 -11.83
N LEU A 53 -11.27 4.69 -10.87
CA LEU A 53 -10.00 5.37 -10.64
C LEU A 53 -8.81 4.45 -10.91
N LEU A 54 -7.89 4.91 -11.77
CA LEU A 54 -6.59 4.28 -11.98
C LEU A 54 -5.50 5.13 -11.34
N LEU A 55 -4.78 4.57 -10.36
CA LEU A 55 -3.66 5.24 -9.70
C LEU A 55 -2.33 4.73 -10.27
N ILE A 56 -1.45 5.66 -10.62
CA ILE A 56 -0.13 5.35 -11.17
C ILE A 56 0.93 6.23 -10.52
N GLY A 57 2.17 5.75 -10.49
CA GLY A 57 3.29 6.54 -10.00
C GLY A 57 4.45 5.67 -9.58
N PRO A 58 5.61 6.28 -9.25
CA PRO A 58 6.81 5.56 -8.87
C PRO A 58 6.61 4.57 -7.70
N PRO A 59 7.46 3.55 -7.57
CA PRO A 59 7.49 2.70 -6.38
C PRO A 59 7.66 3.54 -5.09
N GLY A 60 6.93 3.20 -4.03
CA GLY A 60 7.07 3.87 -2.73
C GLY A 60 6.45 5.26 -2.60
N VAL A 61 5.79 5.79 -3.64
CA VAL A 61 5.18 7.14 -3.62
C VAL A 61 3.94 7.26 -2.73
N GLY A 62 3.32 6.13 -2.36
CA GLY A 62 2.13 6.10 -1.50
C GLY A 62 0.86 5.52 -2.13
N LYS A 63 0.96 4.92 -3.33
CA LYS A 63 -0.13 4.21 -4.04
C LYS A 63 -1.03 3.38 -3.10
N THR A 64 -0.43 2.43 -2.39
CA THR A 64 -1.13 1.54 -1.46
C THR A 64 -1.76 2.29 -0.28
N THR A 65 -1.20 3.42 0.14
CA THR A 65 -1.78 4.22 1.23
C THR A 65 -3.06 4.91 0.78
N ILE A 66 -3.03 5.51 -0.42
CA ILE A 66 -4.20 6.17 -1.01
C ILE A 66 -5.29 5.13 -1.33
N ILE A 67 -4.94 4.01 -1.98
CA ILE A 67 -5.95 3.01 -2.36
C ILE A 67 -6.65 2.39 -1.13
N ARG A 68 -5.90 2.17 -0.04
CA ARG A 68 -6.45 1.68 1.23
C ARG A 68 -7.44 2.66 1.83
N GLU A 69 -7.10 3.95 1.85
CA GLU A 69 -8.00 4.98 2.36
C GLU A 69 -9.23 5.16 1.46
N VAL A 70 -9.08 5.08 0.14
CA VAL A 70 -10.22 5.08 -0.80
C VAL A 70 -11.15 3.89 -0.53
N ALA A 71 -10.62 2.69 -0.30
CA ALA A 71 -11.41 1.52 0.06
C ALA A 71 -12.20 1.74 1.36
N ARG A 72 -11.55 2.29 2.40
CA ARG A 72 -12.19 2.66 3.67
C ARG A 72 -13.30 3.68 3.46
N MET A 73 -13.05 4.75 2.70
CA MET A 73 -14.04 5.80 2.39
C MET A 73 -15.25 5.20 1.67
N LEU A 74 -15.04 4.38 0.64
CA LEU A 74 -16.12 3.74 -0.11
C LEU A 74 -16.95 2.80 0.76
N ALA A 75 -16.32 2.03 1.64
CA ALA A 75 -17.01 1.08 2.52
C ALA A 75 -17.74 1.77 3.68
N ASN A 76 -17.06 2.66 4.42
CA ASN A 76 -17.58 3.23 5.66
C ASN A 76 -18.37 4.51 5.42
N ASP A 77 -17.87 5.41 4.60
CA ASP A 77 -18.43 6.77 4.45
C ASP A 77 -19.57 6.73 3.41
N TYR A 78 -19.36 6.01 2.30
CA TYR A 78 -20.35 5.87 1.21
C TYR A 78 -21.16 4.57 1.24
N LYS A 79 -20.95 3.71 2.25
CA LYS A 79 -21.72 2.47 2.49
C LYS A 79 -21.80 1.53 1.28
N LYS A 80 -20.77 1.53 0.42
CA LYS A 80 -20.72 0.65 -0.75
C LYS A 80 -20.26 -0.76 -0.36
N ARG A 81 -20.74 -1.76 -1.09
CA ARG A 81 -20.21 -3.12 -1.02
C ARG A 81 -18.85 -3.18 -1.72
N VAL A 82 -17.78 -2.96 -0.95
CA VAL A 82 -16.40 -2.97 -1.44
C VAL A 82 -15.79 -4.36 -1.30
N MET A 83 -15.18 -4.85 -2.38
CA MET A 83 -14.33 -6.04 -2.36
C MET A 83 -12.90 -5.66 -2.76
N ILE A 84 -11.94 -5.99 -1.91
CA ILE A 84 -10.51 -5.81 -2.20
C ILE A 84 -9.95 -7.15 -2.68
N VAL A 85 -9.29 -7.16 -3.83
CA VAL A 85 -8.49 -8.29 -4.31
C VAL A 85 -7.02 -7.96 -4.04
N ASP A 86 -6.46 -8.62 -3.03
CA ASP A 86 -5.16 -8.29 -2.44
C ASP A 86 -4.15 -9.41 -2.73
N THR A 87 -3.26 -9.17 -3.69
CA THR A 87 -2.25 -10.14 -4.12
C THR A 87 -1.02 -10.14 -3.20
N SER A 88 -0.60 -8.95 -2.76
CA SER A 88 0.63 -8.79 -1.99
C SER A 88 0.40 -8.69 -0.48
N ASN A 89 -0.86 -8.80 -0.04
CA ASN A 89 -1.32 -8.51 1.33
C ASN A 89 -0.93 -7.10 1.79
N GLU A 90 -0.75 -6.16 0.84
CA GLU A 90 -0.32 -4.81 1.16
C GLU A 90 -1.48 -3.93 1.61
N ILE A 91 -2.69 -4.16 1.09
CA ILE A 91 -3.85 -3.33 1.43
C ILE A 91 -4.42 -3.77 2.79
N GLY A 92 -4.72 -5.06 2.94
CA GLY A 92 -5.38 -5.65 4.10
C GLY A 92 -4.45 -6.23 5.16
N GLY A 93 -3.13 -6.31 4.92
CA GLY A 93 -2.18 -6.92 5.86
C GLY A 93 -2.21 -8.45 5.82
N ASP A 94 -1.33 -9.11 6.57
CA ASP A 94 -1.28 -10.58 6.61
C ASP A 94 -2.32 -11.21 7.58
N GLY A 95 -2.53 -12.53 7.43
CA GLY A 95 -3.53 -13.32 8.18
C GLY A 95 -4.94 -13.22 7.61
N ASP A 96 -5.89 -13.99 8.14
CA ASP A 96 -7.27 -14.06 7.61
C ASP A 96 -8.08 -12.80 7.93
N ILE A 97 -7.85 -12.21 9.10
CA ILE A 97 -8.54 -11.01 9.57
C ILE A 97 -7.84 -9.77 9.00
N PRO A 98 -8.49 -8.99 8.13
CA PRO A 98 -7.87 -7.82 7.53
C PRO A 98 -7.66 -6.69 8.55
N HIS A 99 -6.67 -5.85 8.29
CA HIS A 99 -6.35 -4.66 9.06
C HIS A 99 -7.52 -3.66 9.07
N ALA A 100 -7.84 -3.07 10.23
CA ALA A 100 -8.96 -2.13 10.39
C ALA A 100 -8.93 -0.90 9.45
N GLY A 101 -7.74 -0.58 8.91
CA GLY A 101 -7.52 0.51 7.96
C GLY A 101 -8.27 0.38 6.62
N ILE A 102 -8.85 -0.78 6.28
CA ILE A 102 -9.76 -0.92 5.13
C ILE A 102 -11.24 -0.67 5.47
N GLY A 103 -11.57 -0.37 6.74
CA GLY A 103 -12.94 -0.21 7.21
C GLY A 103 -13.73 -1.52 7.13
N SER A 104 -15.00 -1.44 6.72
CA SER A 104 -15.88 -2.60 6.52
C SER A 104 -15.76 -3.24 5.14
N ALA A 105 -14.71 -2.90 4.37
CA ALA A 105 -14.45 -3.55 3.09
C ALA A 105 -14.15 -5.04 3.30
N ARG A 106 -14.65 -5.88 2.39
CA ARG A 106 -14.30 -7.30 2.35
C ARG A 106 -13.03 -7.50 1.55
N ARG A 107 -12.32 -8.59 1.80
CA ARG A 107 -11.07 -8.91 1.13
C ARG A 107 -11.04 -10.36 0.66
N MET A 108 -10.57 -10.56 -0.56
CA MET A 108 -10.14 -11.84 -1.11
C MET A 108 -8.62 -11.80 -1.27
N GLN A 109 -7.92 -12.77 -0.69
CA GLN A 109 -6.48 -12.93 -0.85
C GLN A 109 -6.20 -13.79 -2.07
N VAL A 110 -5.25 -13.35 -2.89
CA VAL A 110 -4.86 -14.12 -4.08
C VAL A 110 -3.77 -15.14 -3.70
N PRO A 111 -3.97 -16.45 -3.94
CA PRO A 111 -2.97 -17.46 -3.55
C PRO A 111 -1.62 -17.34 -4.29
N ASN A 112 -1.66 -16.89 -5.54
CA ASN A 112 -0.51 -16.67 -6.41
C ASN A 112 -0.84 -15.51 -7.37
N SER A 113 0.10 -14.61 -7.65
CA SER A 113 -0.06 -13.50 -8.59
C SER A 113 -0.68 -13.92 -9.94
N ASP A 114 -0.30 -15.09 -10.46
CA ASP A 114 -0.81 -15.58 -11.74
C ASP A 114 -2.32 -15.88 -11.72
N MET A 115 -2.92 -16.02 -10.53
CA MET A 115 -4.33 -16.34 -10.33
C MET A 115 -5.19 -15.09 -10.08
N GLN A 116 -4.61 -13.89 -10.00
CA GLN A 116 -5.33 -12.66 -9.67
C GLN A 116 -6.53 -12.41 -10.60
N HIS A 117 -6.35 -12.62 -11.91
CA HIS A 117 -7.43 -12.49 -12.89
C HIS A 117 -8.63 -13.41 -12.62
N LYS A 118 -8.41 -14.63 -12.10
CA LYS A 118 -9.50 -15.56 -11.74
C LYS A 118 -10.23 -15.10 -10.48
N VAL A 119 -9.47 -14.66 -9.47
CA VAL A 119 -10.04 -14.11 -8.23
C VAL A 119 -10.87 -12.86 -8.51
N LEU A 120 -10.46 -12.02 -9.47
CA LEU A 120 -11.25 -10.86 -9.92
C LEU A 120 -12.61 -11.27 -10.49
N ILE A 121 -12.66 -12.34 -11.28
CA ILE A 121 -13.91 -12.86 -11.86
C ILE A 121 -14.79 -13.46 -10.75
N GLU A 122 -14.20 -14.28 -9.89
CA GLU A 122 -14.88 -14.89 -8.74
C GLU A 122 -15.50 -13.82 -7.81
N ALA A 123 -14.77 -12.73 -7.56
CA ALA A 123 -15.25 -11.61 -6.75
C ALA A 123 -16.58 -11.05 -7.26
N VAL A 124 -16.75 -10.99 -8.57
CA VAL A 124 -17.95 -10.46 -9.22
C VAL A 124 -19.09 -11.46 -9.16
N GLU A 125 -18.80 -12.73 -9.47
CA GLU A 125 -19.78 -13.80 -9.57
C GLU A 125 -20.40 -14.13 -8.21
N ASN A 126 -19.60 -14.13 -7.14
CA ASN A 126 -20.03 -14.66 -5.85
C ASN A 126 -20.41 -13.59 -4.82
N HIS A 127 -19.94 -12.34 -4.97
CA HIS A 127 -20.02 -11.36 -3.88
C HIS A 127 -20.82 -10.09 -4.19
N MET A 128 -21.40 -9.96 -5.39
CA MET A 128 -22.20 -8.80 -5.83
C MET A 128 -21.60 -7.42 -5.41
N PRO A 129 -20.31 -7.16 -5.68
CA PRO A 129 -19.68 -5.91 -5.26
C PRO A 129 -20.22 -4.71 -6.05
N GLN A 130 -20.26 -3.55 -5.40
CA GLN A 130 -20.45 -2.26 -6.09
C GLN A 130 -19.10 -1.65 -6.48
N VAL A 131 -18.05 -1.98 -5.74
CA VAL A 131 -16.69 -1.53 -5.97
C VAL A 131 -15.74 -2.72 -5.86
N ILE A 132 -14.82 -2.84 -6.81
CA ILE A 132 -13.65 -3.70 -6.68
C ILE A 132 -12.38 -2.84 -6.58
N VAL A 133 -11.58 -3.12 -5.56
CA VAL A 133 -10.30 -2.49 -5.31
C VAL A 133 -9.19 -3.49 -5.63
N ILE A 134 -8.25 -3.10 -6.49
CA ILE A 134 -7.19 -3.97 -7.01
C ILE A 134 -5.84 -3.36 -6.64
N ASP A 135 -5.00 -4.12 -5.94
CA ASP A 135 -3.70 -3.62 -5.45
C ASP A 135 -2.79 -3.18 -6.59
N GLU A 136 -2.49 -4.06 -7.55
CA GLU A 136 -1.70 -3.74 -8.74
C GLU A 136 -2.20 -4.55 -9.93
N ILE A 137 -2.38 -3.90 -11.08
CA ILE A 137 -2.61 -4.54 -12.38
C ILE A 137 -1.31 -4.50 -13.17
N SER A 138 -0.80 -5.68 -13.51
CA SER A 138 0.51 -5.88 -14.12
C SER A 138 0.46 -6.80 -15.35
N THR A 139 -0.56 -7.64 -15.49
CA THR A 139 -0.67 -8.58 -16.60
C THR A 139 -1.82 -8.28 -17.55
N LYS A 140 -1.69 -8.75 -18.80
CA LYS A 140 -2.75 -8.63 -19.81
C LYS A 140 -4.04 -9.33 -19.39
N LEU A 141 -3.93 -10.48 -18.70
CA LEU A 141 -5.09 -11.22 -18.21
C LEU A 141 -5.86 -10.41 -17.15
N GLU A 142 -5.16 -9.76 -16.22
CA GLU A 142 -5.77 -8.87 -15.24
C GLU A 142 -6.43 -7.66 -15.89
N ALA A 143 -5.78 -7.04 -16.89
CA ALA A 143 -6.35 -5.92 -17.62
C ALA A 143 -7.65 -6.30 -18.36
N MET A 144 -7.70 -7.50 -18.97
CA MET A 144 -8.91 -8.02 -19.60
C MET A 144 -10.01 -8.32 -18.57
N ALA A 145 -9.66 -8.89 -17.42
CA ALA A 145 -10.61 -9.12 -16.34
C ALA A 145 -11.20 -7.79 -15.83
N ALA A 146 -10.35 -6.78 -15.56
CA ALA A 146 -10.78 -5.45 -15.15
C ALA A 146 -11.71 -4.79 -16.19
N SER A 147 -11.37 -4.85 -17.48
CA SER A 147 -12.22 -4.34 -18.55
C SER A 147 -13.61 -5.00 -18.58
N THR A 148 -13.65 -6.33 -18.46
CA THR A 148 -14.91 -7.09 -18.39
C THR A 148 -15.76 -6.71 -17.18
N ILE A 149 -15.12 -6.43 -16.04
CA ILE A 149 -15.78 -6.00 -14.81
C ILE A 149 -16.35 -4.59 -14.96
N ALA A 150 -15.58 -3.67 -15.53
CA ALA A 150 -16.03 -2.30 -15.79
C ALA A 150 -17.27 -2.27 -16.71
N GLN A 151 -17.30 -3.13 -17.74
CA GLN A 151 -18.45 -3.28 -18.63
C GLN A 151 -19.74 -3.74 -17.91
N ARG A 152 -19.61 -4.40 -16.75
CA ARG A 152 -20.76 -4.78 -15.90
C ARG A 152 -21.22 -3.63 -14.99
N GLY A 153 -20.64 -2.44 -15.11
CA GLY A 153 -21.01 -1.25 -14.32
C GLY A 153 -20.48 -1.25 -12.89
N ILE A 154 -19.50 -2.10 -12.58
CA ILE A 154 -18.85 -2.13 -11.26
C ILE A 154 -17.76 -1.05 -11.23
N GLN A 155 -17.76 -0.23 -10.17
CA GLN A 155 -16.72 0.79 -9.98
C GLN A 155 -15.39 0.10 -9.67
N LEU A 156 -14.33 0.50 -10.39
CA LEU A 156 -12.99 -0.03 -10.17
C LEU A 156 -12.08 1.03 -9.54
N VAL A 157 -11.32 0.62 -8.53
CA VAL A 157 -10.19 1.41 -8.02
C VAL A 157 -8.97 0.53 -8.09
N ALA A 158 -7.98 0.87 -8.90
CA ALA A 158 -6.81 0.04 -9.07
C ALA A 158 -5.53 0.86 -9.08
N THR A 159 -4.41 0.21 -8.79
CA THR A 159 -3.11 0.73 -9.20
C THR A 159 -2.55 -0.07 -10.38
N ALA A 160 -1.67 0.55 -11.16
CA ALA A 160 -1.02 -0.13 -12.28
C ALA A 160 0.49 0.09 -12.25
N HIS A 161 1.21 -0.87 -12.84
CA HIS A 161 2.64 -0.77 -13.00
C HIS A 161 3.00 0.31 -14.04
N GLY A 162 3.60 1.40 -13.57
CA GLY A 162 4.08 2.49 -14.41
C GLY A 162 4.27 3.78 -13.62
N VAL A 163 4.83 4.80 -14.29
CA VAL A 163 5.06 6.13 -13.71
C VAL A 163 4.05 7.15 -14.21
N THR A 164 3.70 7.10 -15.50
CA THR A 164 2.79 8.04 -16.17
C THR A 164 1.78 7.32 -17.07
N ILE A 165 0.69 8.00 -17.43
CA ILE A 165 -0.30 7.50 -18.39
C ILE A 165 0.35 7.19 -19.76
N GLU A 166 1.36 7.96 -20.16
CA GLU A 166 2.12 7.71 -21.40
C GLU A 166 2.82 6.35 -21.38
N ASN A 167 3.39 5.94 -20.23
CA ASN A 167 3.96 4.60 -20.08
C ASN A 167 2.91 3.49 -20.25
N LEU A 168 1.65 3.74 -19.85
CA LEU A 168 0.56 2.77 -20.01
C LEU A 168 0.11 2.65 -21.46
N ILE A 169 0.03 3.78 -22.18
CA ILE A 169 -0.28 3.81 -23.61
C ILE A 169 0.73 2.98 -24.41
N MET A 170 2.01 3.04 -24.05
CA MET A 170 3.08 2.29 -24.72
C MET A 170 3.20 0.83 -24.25
N ASN A 171 2.48 0.41 -23.20
CA ASN A 171 2.60 -0.93 -22.64
C ASN A 171 1.56 -1.88 -23.27
N PRO A 172 1.95 -2.87 -24.10
CA PRO A 172 0.99 -3.75 -24.77
C PRO A 172 0.15 -4.63 -23.84
N ALA A 173 0.58 -4.84 -22.60
CA ALA A 173 -0.17 -5.60 -21.60
C ALA A 173 -1.24 -4.73 -20.92
N LEU A 174 -0.99 -3.43 -20.75
CA LEU A 174 -1.83 -2.53 -19.94
C LEU A 174 -2.57 -1.46 -20.76
N GLU A 175 -2.25 -1.29 -22.05
CA GLU A 175 -2.91 -0.30 -22.93
C GLU A 175 -4.44 -0.40 -22.92
N MET A 176 -4.98 -1.60 -22.68
CA MET A 176 -6.42 -1.85 -22.59
C MET A 176 -7.09 -1.05 -21.46
N LEU A 177 -6.37 -0.78 -20.37
CA LEU A 177 -6.91 -0.01 -19.25
C LEU A 177 -7.25 1.44 -19.66
N VAL A 178 -6.54 1.96 -20.67
CA VAL A 178 -6.68 3.32 -21.19
C VAL A 178 -7.43 3.39 -22.53
N GLY A 179 -8.06 2.29 -22.95
CA GLY A 179 -8.90 2.20 -24.17
C GLY A 179 -8.30 1.38 -25.32
N GLY A 180 -7.10 0.82 -25.12
CA GLY A 180 -6.36 0.04 -26.12
C GLY A 180 -5.86 0.89 -27.28
N ILE A 181 -4.70 0.57 -27.86
CA ILE A 181 -4.12 1.38 -28.95
C ILE A 181 -4.06 0.56 -30.23
N GLN A 182 -4.50 1.14 -31.35
CA GLN A 182 -4.40 0.54 -32.68
C GLN A 182 -3.86 1.52 -33.70
N SER A 183 -3.25 0.97 -34.74
CA SER A 183 -2.82 1.70 -35.91
C SER A 183 -3.91 1.65 -36.97
N VAL A 184 -4.40 2.80 -37.39
CA VAL A 184 -5.45 2.96 -38.40
C VAL A 184 -4.87 3.65 -39.63
N THR A 185 -5.16 3.11 -40.82
CA THR A 185 -4.80 3.74 -42.08
C THR A 185 -5.96 4.60 -42.57
N LEU A 186 -5.77 5.92 -42.57
CA LEU A 186 -6.68 6.90 -43.12
C LEU A 186 -6.60 6.91 -44.65
N GLY A 187 -7.75 7.16 -45.29
CA GLY A 187 -7.80 7.45 -46.73
C GLY A 187 -7.13 8.79 -47.05
N ASP A 188 -6.75 8.97 -48.31
CA ASP A 188 -5.94 10.11 -48.78
C ASP A 188 -6.60 11.47 -48.50
N GLU A 189 -7.93 11.56 -48.66
CA GLU A 189 -8.69 12.78 -48.38
C GLU A 189 -8.71 13.12 -46.88
N GLU A 190 -8.88 12.12 -46.00
CA GLU A 190 -8.95 12.32 -44.55
C GLU A 190 -7.56 12.62 -43.96
N ALA A 191 -6.51 11.96 -44.47
CA ALA A 191 -5.13 12.24 -44.09
C ALA A 191 -4.72 13.68 -44.48
N SER A 192 -5.11 14.12 -45.69
CA SER A 192 -4.88 15.49 -46.16
C SER A 192 -5.66 16.52 -45.33
N ARG A 193 -6.94 16.25 -45.01
CA ARG A 193 -7.78 17.11 -44.18
C ARG A 193 -7.22 17.31 -42.77
N ARG A 194 -6.69 16.24 -42.16
CA ARG A 194 -6.10 16.28 -40.82
C ARG A 194 -4.64 16.73 -40.80
N GLY A 195 -3.98 16.81 -41.96
CA GLY A 195 -2.55 17.17 -42.07
C GLY A 195 -1.62 16.14 -41.43
N VAL A 196 -2.00 14.86 -41.44
CA VAL A 196 -1.28 13.76 -40.77
C VAL A 196 -0.81 12.70 -41.76
N GLN A 197 0.08 11.82 -41.31
CA GLN A 197 0.47 10.64 -42.09
C GLN A 197 -0.75 9.75 -42.35
N LYS A 198 -0.70 8.95 -43.43
CA LYS A 198 -1.78 8.00 -43.75
C LYS A 198 -2.02 6.99 -42.64
N THR A 199 -1.03 6.73 -41.79
CA THR A 199 -1.15 5.81 -40.65
C THR A 199 -1.08 6.61 -39.34
N VAL A 200 -2.09 6.48 -38.50
CA VAL A 200 -2.20 7.17 -37.21
C VAL A 200 -2.53 6.18 -36.10
N LEU A 201 -2.11 6.51 -34.88
CA LEU A 201 -2.50 5.75 -33.69
C LEU A 201 -3.80 6.31 -33.13
N GLU A 202 -4.79 5.44 -32.91
CA GLU A 202 -6.08 5.78 -32.31
C GLU A 202 -6.44 4.76 -31.23
N ARG A 203 -7.33 5.14 -30.31
CA ARG A 203 -7.86 4.20 -29.33
C ARG A 203 -8.74 3.13 -30.00
N LYS A 204 -8.72 1.91 -29.47
CA LYS A 204 -9.59 0.80 -29.89
C LYS A 204 -11.02 0.95 -29.39
N GLY A 205 -11.19 1.57 -28.23
CA GLY A 205 -12.50 1.71 -27.58
C GLY A 205 -12.47 2.58 -26.31
N PRO A 206 -13.51 2.48 -25.47
CA PRO A 206 -13.61 3.24 -24.24
C PRO A 206 -12.56 2.77 -23.23
N SER A 207 -12.12 3.67 -22.37
CA SER A 207 -11.17 3.34 -21.29
C SER A 207 -11.84 2.50 -20.20
N THR A 208 -11.09 1.55 -19.60
CA THR A 208 -11.59 0.76 -18.46
C THR A 208 -11.82 1.64 -17.23
N PHE A 209 -11.00 2.67 -17.05
CA PHE A 209 -11.10 3.64 -15.97
C PHE A 209 -11.48 5.00 -16.51
N MET A 210 -12.45 5.65 -15.88
CA MET A 210 -12.89 6.98 -16.26
C MET A 210 -11.82 8.04 -15.94
N CYS A 211 -11.19 7.94 -14.78
CA CYS A 211 -10.18 8.89 -14.32
C CYS A 211 -8.82 8.21 -14.08
N GLY A 212 -7.76 8.92 -14.46
CA GLY A 212 -6.38 8.57 -14.13
C GLY A 212 -5.81 9.52 -13.08
N VAL A 213 -5.03 9.00 -12.14
CA VAL A 213 -4.35 9.80 -11.11
C VAL A 213 -2.88 9.42 -11.09
N GLU A 214 -2.03 10.35 -11.52
CA GLU A 214 -0.58 10.21 -11.39
C GLU A 214 -0.15 10.79 -10.03
N ILE A 215 0.41 9.93 -9.19
CA ILE A 215 0.93 10.29 -7.88
C ILE A 215 2.38 10.73 -8.09
N ILE A 216 2.59 12.05 -8.05
CA ILE A 216 3.91 12.66 -8.23
C ILE A 216 4.70 12.59 -6.92
N SER A 217 4.03 12.85 -5.80
CA SER A 217 4.60 12.77 -4.45
C SER A 217 3.49 12.44 -3.44
N LYS A 218 3.87 12.28 -2.16
CA LYS A 218 2.91 12.09 -1.07
C LYS A 218 1.91 13.25 -0.90
N THR A 219 2.21 14.41 -1.48
CA THR A 219 1.47 15.66 -1.27
C THR A 219 0.93 16.24 -2.56
N GLN A 220 1.26 15.65 -3.71
CA GLN A 220 0.94 16.20 -5.01
C GLN A 220 0.46 15.10 -5.96
N LEU A 221 -0.71 15.32 -6.52
CA LEU A 221 -1.36 14.47 -7.50
C LEU A 221 -1.59 15.24 -8.80
N ARG A 222 -1.54 14.53 -9.91
CA ARG A 222 -1.98 15.01 -11.21
C ARG A 222 -3.19 14.17 -11.63
N VAL A 223 -4.33 14.82 -11.79
CA VAL A 223 -5.64 14.20 -11.99
C VAL A 223 -6.10 14.42 -13.43
N HIS A 224 -6.30 13.30 -14.12
CA HIS A 224 -6.90 13.18 -15.43
C HIS A 224 -8.38 12.85 -15.26
N ARG A 225 -9.27 13.86 -15.25
CA ARG A 225 -10.72 13.65 -15.03
C ARG A 225 -11.36 12.79 -16.13
N CYS A 226 -10.88 12.93 -17.36
CA CYS A 226 -11.29 12.10 -18.47
C CYS A 226 -10.04 11.45 -19.06
N LEU A 227 -9.87 10.15 -18.80
CA LEU A 227 -8.73 9.39 -19.28
C LEU A 227 -8.76 9.27 -20.81
N GLU A 228 -9.96 9.13 -21.38
CA GLU A 228 -10.16 9.10 -22.82
C GLU A 228 -9.63 10.35 -23.53
N SER A 229 -10.07 11.54 -23.10
CA SER A 229 -9.60 12.80 -23.67
C SER A 229 -8.11 13.02 -23.44
N THR A 230 -7.56 12.51 -22.34
CA THR A 230 -6.12 12.55 -22.06
C THR A 230 -5.36 11.71 -23.09
N VAL A 231 -5.78 10.47 -23.31
CA VAL A 231 -5.13 9.55 -24.24
C VAL A 231 -5.23 10.07 -25.67
N ASP A 232 -6.39 10.56 -26.09
CA ASP A 232 -6.58 11.13 -27.43
C ASP A 232 -5.68 12.36 -27.66
N ALA A 233 -5.53 13.21 -26.65
CA ALA A 233 -4.60 14.34 -26.72
C ALA A 233 -3.16 13.87 -26.90
N ILE A 234 -2.70 12.90 -26.09
CA ILE A 234 -1.35 12.34 -26.17
C ILE A 234 -1.09 11.68 -27.54
N LEU A 235 -2.01 10.85 -28.04
CA LEU A 235 -1.87 10.20 -29.35
C LEU A 235 -1.82 11.19 -30.50
N SER A 236 -2.52 12.32 -30.37
CA SER A 236 -2.48 13.43 -31.34
C SER A 236 -1.26 14.36 -31.19
N GLY A 237 -0.32 14.06 -30.27
CA GLY A 237 0.85 14.88 -29.99
C GLY A 237 0.57 16.19 -29.26
N ARG A 238 -0.61 16.33 -28.64
CA ARG A 238 -1.01 17.51 -27.85
C ARG A 238 -0.79 17.27 -26.36
N PHE A 239 -0.69 18.35 -25.61
CA PHE A 239 -0.67 18.27 -24.15
C PHE A 239 -2.08 18.01 -23.61
N PRO A 240 -2.28 16.97 -22.77
CA PRO A 240 -3.57 16.72 -22.14
C PRO A 240 -3.90 17.81 -21.12
N ASN A 241 -5.20 18.05 -20.91
CA ASN A 241 -5.66 18.93 -19.83
C ASN A 241 -5.64 18.16 -18.51
N VAL A 242 -4.83 18.61 -17.55
CA VAL A 242 -4.63 17.89 -16.28
C VAL A 242 -4.72 18.80 -15.08
N GLU A 243 -5.42 18.34 -14.04
CA GLU A 243 -5.62 19.08 -12.80
C GLU A 243 -4.53 18.69 -11.78
N VAL A 244 -3.72 19.66 -11.36
CA VAL A 244 -2.70 19.42 -10.33
C VAL A 244 -3.28 19.75 -8.95
N ARG A 245 -3.35 18.74 -8.07
CA ARG A 245 -3.86 18.86 -6.70
C ARG A 245 -2.72 18.76 -5.70
N LYS A 246 -2.69 19.64 -4.71
CA LYS A 246 -1.69 19.66 -3.63
C LYS A 246 -2.38 19.63 -2.27
N MET A 247 -1.79 18.91 -1.32
CA MET A 247 -2.24 18.96 0.07
C MET A 247 -1.68 20.19 0.77
N ASP A 248 -2.58 21.01 1.29
CA ASP A 248 -2.24 22.12 2.17
C ASP A 248 -2.19 21.61 3.62
N TYR A 249 -1.00 21.45 4.17
CA TYR A 249 -0.82 21.05 5.57
C TYR A 249 -1.35 22.09 6.58
N LEU A 250 -1.54 23.34 6.15
CA LEU A 250 -1.98 24.45 7.00
C LEU A 250 -3.45 24.36 7.45
N LYS A 251 -4.25 23.42 6.92
CA LYS A 251 -5.66 23.23 7.31
C LYS A 251 -5.89 22.07 8.29
N LEU A 252 -4.86 21.31 8.65
CA LEU A 252 -5.02 20.20 9.60
C LEU A 252 -5.05 20.67 11.07
N ASP A 253 -4.38 21.77 11.41
CA ASP A 253 -4.29 22.24 12.81
C ASP A 253 -5.59 22.88 13.32
N GLU A 254 -6.47 23.39 12.46
CA GLU A 254 -7.77 23.96 12.89
C GLU A 254 -8.85 22.89 13.12
N THR A 255 -8.66 21.66 12.65
CA THR A 255 -9.65 20.57 12.82
C THR A 255 -9.30 19.59 13.94
N ALA A 256 -8.15 19.74 14.59
CA ALA A 256 -7.72 18.88 15.69
C ALA A 256 -8.32 19.25 17.06
N GLU A 257 -8.95 20.42 17.19
CA GLU A 257 -9.68 20.81 18.40
C GLU A 257 -11.19 20.66 18.18
N ARG A 258 -11.73 19.47 18.52
CA ARG A 258 -13.08 19.22 19.07
C ARG A 258 -13.52 17.78 18.76
N GLU A 259 -13.00 16.83 19.51
CA GLU A 259 -13.83 15.75 20.03
C GLU A 259 -13.45 15.49 21.50
N PRO A 260 -14.38 15.62 22.46
CA PRO A 260 -14.08 15.32 23.85
C PRO A 260 -14.00 13.80 24.04
N PHE A 261 -12.80 13.32 24.35
CA PHE A 261 -12.61 11.96 24.86
C PHE A 261 -13.32 11.81 26.21
N ILE A 262 -14.44 11.08 26.23
CA ILE A 262 -15.07 10.62 27.46
C ILE A 262 -14.21 9.47 27.99
N TYR A 263 -13.37 9.75 28.98
CA TYR A 263 -12.69 8.73 29.76
C TYR A 263 -13.63 8.30 30.91
N SER A 264 -14.24 7.12 30.80
CA SER A 264 -14.92 6.50 31.94
C SER A 264 -13.87 5.86 32.85
N SER A 265 -13.39 6.61 33.83
CA SER A 265 -12.58 6.08 34.94
C SER A 265 -13.49 5.51 36.03
N SER A 266 -13.67 4.19 36.02
CA SER A 266 -13.83 3.43 37.25
C SER A 266 -12.44 2.97 37.67
N ASP A 267 -11.85 3.61 38.68
CA ASP A 267 -11.36 2.90 39.86
C ASP A 267 -10.84 3.89 40.91
N LYS A 268 -11.12 3.51 42.16
CA LYS A 268 -11.07 4.31 43.36
C LYS A 268 -9.62 4.50 43.84
N ALA A 269 -9.40 5.72 44.36
CA ALA A 269 -8.65 6.06 45.57
C ALA A 269 -7.46 5.18 45.99
N ASN A 270 -6.27 5.78 46.03
CA ASN A 270 -5.64 6.00 47.32
C ASN A 270 -4.60 7.14 47.28
N GLU A 271 -4.58 7.85 48.40
CA GLU A 271 -3.95 9.14 48.66
C GLU A 271 -2.43 9.08 48.81
N ILE A 272 -1.85 10.25 48.55
CA ILE A 272 -0.47 10.65 48.84
C ILE A 272 -0.35 10.92 50.34
N ILE A 273 0.72 10.44 50.97
CA ILE A 273 1.29 11.05 52.18
C ILE A 273 2.79 11.27 51.94
N VAL A 274 3.20 12.52 52.15
CA VAL A 274 4.57 13.05 52.15
C VAL A 274 4.98 13.23 53.62
N GLU A 275 6.21 12.84 53.97
CA GLU A 275 7.08 13.29 55.10
C GLU A 275 8.14 12.19 55.31
N ASP A 276 9.41 12.41 55.66
CA ASP A 276 10.31 13.56 55.72
C ASP A 276 11.75 13.01 55.84
N ALA A 277 12.75 13.86 55.63
CA ALA A 277 14.18 13.54 55.48
C ALA A 277 14.90 12.99 56.74
N GLN A 278 16.03 12.29 56.54
CA GLN A 278 17.24 12.44 57.36
C GLN A 278 18.52 11.87 56.71
N ASP A 279 19.58 12.65 56.84
CA ASP A 279 20.95 12.51 56.34
C ASP A 279 21.72 11.28 56.88
N LEU A 280 22.75 10.84 56.15
CA LEU A 280 24.14 10.96 56.61
C LEU A 280 25.16 10.61 55.51
N SER A 281 26.29 11.29 55.61
CA SER A 281 27.39 11.45 54.66
C SER A 281 28.50 10.38 54.75
N ASN A 282 29.51 10.57 53.89
CA ASN A 282 30.89 10.04 53.89
C ASN A 282 31.11 8.81 53.00
N GLU A 283 32.20 8.61 52.27
CA GLU A 283 33.31 9.39 51.68
C GLU A 283 34.13 8.32 50.92
N ILE A 284 34.73 8.67 49.77
CA ILE A 284 36.07 8.23 49.28
C ILE A 284 36.26 6.68 49.10
N THR A 285 36.60 6.09 47.95
CA THR A 285 37.90 6.16 47.25
C THR A 285 37.89 5.25 46.02
N SER A 286 38.86 5.50 45.15
CA SER A 286 39.29 4.85 43.91
C SER A 286 39.72 3.36 43.96
N LEU A 287 39.63 2.75 42.77
CA LEU A 287 40.57 1.81 42.11
C LEU A 287 40.83 0.39 42.70
N ASP A 288 40.86 -0.55 41.74
CA ASP A 288 41.50 -1.89 41.68
C ASP A 288 40.47 -3.03 41.49
N ALA A 289 40.37 -3.65 40.31
CA ALA A 289 41.25 -4.66 39.71
C ALA A 289 41.23 -6.02 40.47
N PHE A 290 41.15 -7.13 39.71
CA PHE A 290 41.12 -8.55 40.10
C PHE A 290 39.74 -9.08 40.60
N SER A 291 39.23 -10.26 40.23
CA SER A 291 39.79 -11.44 39.57
C SER A 291 38.69 -12.24 38.85
N SER A 292 39.11 -12.92 37.79
CA SER A 292 38.48 -14.10 37.21
C SER A 292 38.35 -15.26 38.21
N GLU A 293 37.21 -15.93 38.26
CA GLU A 293 37.15 -17.38 38.51
C GLU A 293 36.01 -18.01 37.69
N VAL A 294 36.40 -18.89 36.77
CA VAL A 294 35.55 -19.81 36.01
C VAL A 294 35.75 -21.19 36.63
N PRO A 295 34.69 -21.97 36.96
CA PRO A 295 34.89 -23.37 37.30
C PRO A 295 35.08 -24.21 36.01
N PRO A 296 36.02 -25.18 36.00
CA PRO A 296 36.43 -25.91 34.79
C PRO A 296 35.68 -27.24 34.58
N ASN A 297 35.65 -27.67 33.30
CA ASN A 297 35.39 -29.02 32.77
C ASN A 297 33.95 -29.56 32.92
N MET A 298 33.35 -30.29 31.97
CA MET A 298 33.86 -30.95 30.76
C MET A 298 32.66 -31.25 29.84
N GLY A 299 32.85 -31.14 28.54
CA GLY A 299 31.84 -31.49 27.53
C GLY A 299 32.13 -30.77 26.21
N GLU A 300 33.20 -31.16 25.53
CA GLU A 300 33.36 -30.89 24.10
C GLU A 300 32.13 -31.45 23.37
N ASP A 301 31.35 -30.60 22.70
CA ASP A 301 30.95 -30.83 21.31
C ASP A 301 30.13 -29.66 20.72
N CYS A 302 30.54 -29.29 19.51
CA CYS A 302 29.87 -28.44 18.52
C CYS A 302 29.70 -26.94 18.84
N TRP A 303 30.72 -26.16 18.48
CA TRP A 303 30.53 -24.77 18.07
C TRP A 303 29.66 -24.76 16.81
N GLU A 304 28.33 -24.76 16.95
CA GLU A 304 27.50 -24.14 15.92
C GLU A 304 27.94 -22.68 15.86
N GLU A 305 28.67 -22.31 14.81
CA GLU A 305 28.88 -20.91 14.44
C GLU A 305 27.51 -20.24 14.34
N ARG A 306 27.04 -19.66 15.45
CA ARG A 306 25.82 -18.85 15.47
C ARG A 306 26.11 -17.60 14.66
N MET A 307 25.83 -17.70 13.36
CA MET A 307 25.89 -16.60 12.42
C MET A 307 25.01 -15.47 12.97
N PRO A 308 25.55 -14.26 13.20
CA PRO A 308 24.76 -13.17 13.75
C PRO A 308 23.66 -12.77 12.78
N LEU A 309 22.40 -12.89 13.21
CA LEU A 309 21.24 -12.50 12.42
C LEU A 309 21.12 -10.97 12.40
N ARG A 310 21.15 -10.37 11.21
CA ARG A 310 21.04 -8.91 11.05
C ARG A 310 19.60 -8.47 10.86
N LEU A 311 19.11 -7.53 11.67
CA LEU A 311 17.78 -6.93 11.52
C LEU A 311 17.87 -5.52 10.95
N PHE A 312 17.18 -5.27 9.85
CA PHE A 312 17.01 -3.95 9.25
C PHE A 312 15.56 -3.49 9.46
N VAL A 313 15.34 -2.29 9.97
CA VAL A 313 14.00 -1.74 10.19
C VAL A 313 13.81 -0.43 9.44
N TYR A 314 12.70 -0.30 8.72
CA TYR A 314 12.32 0.90 7.97
C TYR A 314 10.88 1.33 8.30
N GLY A 315 10.63 2.64 8.37
CA GLY A 315 9.27 3.19 8.50
C GLY A 315 8.83 3.64 9.89
N GLY A 316 9.74 3.80 10.87
CA GLY A 316 9.40 4.37 12.18
C GLY A 316 10.60 4.87 13.00
N LYS A 317 10.34 5.73 13.99
CA LYS A 317 11.20 5.88 15.18
C LYS A 317 10.90 4.70 16.10
N LEU A 318 11.87 3.84 16.34
CA LEU A 318 11.77 2.81 17.37
C LEU A 318 12.20 3.45 18.70
N HIS A 319 11.27 3.67 19.62
CA HIS A 319 11.63 3.75 21.03
C HIS A 319 11.87 2.31 21.49
N PHE A 320 13.14 1.87 21.48
CA PHE A 320 13.54 0.68 22.22
C PHE A 320 13.68 1.08 23.68
N THR A 321 12.64 0.87 24.48
CA THR A 321 12.87 0.56 25.89
C THR A 321 13.35 -0.88 25.88
N PHE A 322 14.63 -1.11 26.20
CA PHE A 322 15.17 -2.46 26.37
C PHE A 322 14.40 -3.14 27.50
N LEU A 323 13.41 -3.98 27.14
CA LEU A 323 12.99 -5.06 28.01
C LEU A 323 13.83 -6.28 27.64
N ASN A 324 14.77 -6.61 28.52
CA ASN A 324 15.39 -7.92 28.56
C ASN A 324 14.29 -8.97 28.75
N TYR A 325 13.97 -9.72 27.70
CA TYR A 325 13.34 -11.04 27.80
C TYR A 325 14.26 -12.01 27.04
N ALA A 326 14.98 -12.88 27.76
CA ALA A 326 14.49 -14.18 28.21
C ALA A 326 14.07 -15.06 27.02
N ASN A 327 14.79 -16.17 26.89
CA ASN A 327 14.60 -17.25 25.93
C ASN A 327 13.11 -17.50 25.59
N ALA A 328 12.71 -17.17 24.37
CA ALA A 328 11.47 -17.66 23.78
C ALA A 328 11.83 -18.69 22.71
N TYR A 329 11.65 -19.96 23.06
CA TYR A 329 11.67 -21.09 22.13
C TYR A 329 10.50 -20.95 21.15
N LEU A 330 10.79 -21.02 19.85
CA LEU A 330 9.78 -21.27 18.80
C LEU A 330 9.71 -22.78 18.57
N PRO A 331 8.56 -23.45 18.78
CA PRO A 331 8.39 -24.82 18.32
C PRO A 331 8.26 -24.87 16.79
N LEU A 332 8.81 -25.94 16.21
CA LEU A 332 8.87 -26.27 14.78
C LEU A 332 7.50 -26.29 14.09
#